data_AF-A0A7S0I0Q9-F1
#
_entry.id   AF-A0A7S0I0Q9-F1
#
_cell.length_a   1.000
_cell.length_b   1.000
_cell.length_c   1.000
_cell.angle_alpha   90.00
_cell.angle_beta   90.00
_cell.angle_gamma   90.00
#
_symmetry.space_group_name_H-M   'P 1'
#
loop_
_entity.id
_entity.type
_entity.pdbx_description
1 polymer ?
#
loop_
_entity_poly.entity_id
_entity_poly.type
_entity_poly.pdbx_seq_one_letter_code
_entity_poly.pdbx_strand_id
1 'polypeptide(L)'
;KAGVEESLDACSNKRKKEAPCYTCGQIGHLARDCQETRCHYCGKTGHIAKSCTMGSTNDPSSVFIFCDDMVQSGDQACPCFIRRFFLPLKRASAGFDLSNLREGRVDVGCRCITGSLFRSQSLRHNTEIRLCFGDVGAGEDPLVVSVSGGLVRNLMPDENHCSSRLKHSIDKFLSSLRPASSENADVAKISKQKERQLAAKDAQNCRGITCIRSDLENAVYDALSYKMKSKEPDAQMQHEPASVAMVELHPQGAPVEAFLQ
;
A
#
# COMPACT_ATOMS: atom_id res chain seq x y z
N LYS A 1 -45.65 67.89 1.00
CA LYS A 1 -44.55 67.84 0.03
C LYS A 1 -43.99 66.42 0.09
N ALA A 2 -44.27 65.64 -0.95
CA ALA A 2 -43.88 64.24 -1.09
C ALA A 2 -42.36 64.11 -1.21
N GLY A 3 -41.81 63.03 -0.64
CA GLY A 3 -40.43 62.61 -0.83
C GLY A 3 -40.25 61.85 -2.15
N VAL A 4 -39.07 62.04 -2.75
CA VAL A 4 -38.53 61.40 -3.97
C VAL A 4 -37.04 61.18 -3.64
N GLU A 5 -36.61 59.95 -3.35
CA GLU A 5 -35.94 58.94 -4.21
C GLU A 5 -34.46 59.21 -4.55
N GLU A 6 -33.76 58.12 -4.92
CA GLU A 6 -32.32 57.91 -5.24
C GLU A 6 -31.49 57.35 -4.06
N SER A 7 -31.32 56.04 -3.83
CA SER A 7 -31.02 54.86 -4.70
C SER A 7 -29.64 54.93 -5.36
N LEU A 8 -28.58 54.37 -4.74
CA LEU A 8 -27.43 53.75 -5.44
C LEU A 8 -26.69 52.73 -4.53
N ASP A 9 -27.05 51.46 -4.73
CA ASP A 9 -26.19 50.28 -4.92
C ASP A 9 -25.21 49.80 -3.83
N ALA A 10 -25.77 49.02 -2.90
CA ALA A 10 -25.05 47.91 -2.28
C ALA A 10 -25.02 46.70 -3.25
N CYS A 11 -23.89 46.45 -3.90
CA CYS A 11 -23.67 45.19 -4.62
C CYS A 11 -23.49 44.03 -3.62
N SER A 12 -24.61 43.54 -3.08
CA SER A 12 -24.70 42.31 -2.31
C SER A 12 -24.48 41.11 -3.24
N ASN A 13 -23.28 40.56 -3.20
CA ASN A 13 -22.94 39.28 -3.83
C ASN A 13 -23.58 38.11 -3.04
N LYS A 14 -24.92 38.03 -3.03
CA LYS A 14 -25.73 36.98 -2.38
C LYS A 14 -26.39 36.08 -3.45
N ARG A 15 -25.58 35.26 -4.13
CA ARG A 15 -26.08 34.10 -4.92
C ARG A 15 -25.16 32.89 -4.73
N LYS A 16 -24.93 32.45 -3.49
CA LYS A 16 -24.01 31.33 -3.20
C LYS A 16 -24.50 30.25 -2.23
N LYS A 17 -25.79 30.17 -1.90
CA LYS A 17 -26.29 29.14 -0.95
C LYS A 17 -27.37 28.18 -1.48
N GLU A 18 -27.83 28.32 -2.72
CA GLU A 18 -28.98 27.54 -3.23
C GLU A 18 -28.63 26.57 -4.37
N ALA A 19 -27.40 26.59 -4.88
CA ALA A 19 -27.02 25.62 -5.90
C ALA A 19 -26.87 24.22 -5.26
N PRO A 20 -27.55 23.18 -5.79
CA PRO A 20 -27.32 21.81 -5.36
C PRO A 20 -25.88 21.40 -5.67
N CYS A 21 -25.29 20.61 -4.79
CA CYS A 21 -23.97 20.04 -4.98
C CYS A 21 -23.95 19.20 -6.26
N TYR A 22 -23.02 19.48 -7.17
CA TYR A 22 -22.87 18.71 -8.42
C TYR A 22 -22.40 17.26 -8.20
N THR A 23 -21.95 16.91 -6.99
CA THR A 23 -21.49 15.56 -6.66
C THR A 23 -22.61 14.70 -6.07
N CYS A 24 -23.36 15.21 -5.07
CA CYS A 24 -24.37 14.43 -4.34
C CYS A 24 -25.81 14.96 -4.49
N GLY A 25 -26.00 16.06 -5.22
CA GLY A 25 -27.31 16.70 -5.41
C GLY A 25 -27.86 17.45 -4.20
N GLN A 26 -27.23 17.37 -3.02
CA GLN A 26 -27.69 18.05 -1.82
C GLN A 26 -27.37 19.54 -1.84
N ILE A 27 -28.30 20.36 -1.35
CA ILE A 27 -28.14 21.81 -1.19
C ILE A 27 -27.37 22.15 0.10
N GLY A 28 -26.75 23.34 0.15
CA GLY A 28 -26.07 23.84 1.34
C GLY A 28 -24.54 23.69 1.33
N HIS A 29 -23.97 22.99 0.36
CA HIS A 29 -22.52 22.93 0.12
C HIS A 29 -22.19 22.86 -1.38
N LEU A 30 -20.97 23.22 -1.75
CA LEU A 30 -20.46 23.10 -3.13
C LEU A 30 -19.78 21.73 -3.32
N ALA A 31 -19.63 21.27 -4.56
CA ALA A 31 -18.97 20.00 -4.88
C ALA A 31 -17.57 19.84 -4.25
N ARG A 32 -16.83 20.95 -4.09
CA ARG A 32 -15.52 20.97 -3.43
C ARG A 32 -15.57 20.71 -1.91
N ASP A 33 -16.70 20.99 -1.28
CA ASP A 33 -16.96 20.89 0.16
C ASP A 33 -17.84 19.67 0.49
N CYS A 34 -18.13 18.83 -0.52
CA CYS A 34 -18.94 17.63 -0.39
C CYS A 34 -18.12 16.47 0.20
N GLN A 35 -18.65 15.86 1.26
CA GLN A 35 -18.02 14.72 1.94
C GLN A 35 -18.05 13.44 1.11
N GLU A 36 -19.02 13.33 0.18
CA GLU A 36 -19.15 12.23 -0.77
C GLU A 36 -18.25 12.40 -2.00
N THR A 37 -17.49 13.50 -2.10
CA THR A 37 -16.55 13.69 -3.20
C THR A 37 -15.49 12.61 -3.20
N ARG A 38 -15.51 11.82 -4.28
CA ARG A 38 -14.56 10.75 -4.56
C ARG A 38 -13.29 11.32 -5.16
N CYS A 39 -12.16 10.93 -4.60
CA CYS A 39 -10.86 11.25 -5.16
C CYS A 39 -10.69 10.54 -6.50
N HIS A 40 -10.58 11.30 -7.60
CA HIS A 40 -10.33 10.72 -8.93
C HIS A 40 -8.98 10.00 -9.06
N TYR A 41 -8.08 10.16 -8.08
CA TYR A 41 -6.79 9.49 -8.06
C TYR A 41 -6.82 8.16 -7.29
N CYS A 42 -7.28 8.16 -6.03
CA CYS A 42 -7.27 6.96 -5.18
C CYS A 42 -8.65 6.36 -4.90
N GLY A 43 -9.73 6.95 -5.40
CA GLY A 43 -11.10 6.43 -5.30
C GLY A 43 -11.74 6.52 -3.92
N LYS A 44 -11.01 6.99 -2.90
CA LYS A 44 -11.56 7.21 -1.57
C LYS A 44 -12.36 8.50 -1.51
N THR A 45 -13.39 8.54 -0.67
CA THR A 45 -14.20 9.73 -0.42
C THR A 45 -13.53 10.67 0.59
N GLY A 46 -14.10 11.85 0.77
CA GLY A 46 -13.65 12.83 1.76
C GLY A 46 -12.45 13.70 1.35
N HIS A 47 -11.90 13.52 0.15
CA HIS A 47 -10.87 14.41 -0.38
C HIS A 47 -10.82 14.44 -1.91
N ILE A 48 -10.31 15.54 -2.47
CA ILE A 48 -10.02 15.69 -3.89
C ILE A 48 -8.62 15.16 -4.23
N ALA A 49 -8.34 14.86 -5.51
CA ALA A 49 -7.04 14.35 -5.96
C ALA A 49 -5.85 15.20 -5.46
N LYS A 50 -5.98 16.53 -5.47
CA LYS A 50 -4.95 17.45 -4.98
C LYS A 50 -4.60 17.26 -3.48
N SER A 51 -5.55 16.78 -2.69
CA SER A 51 -5.40 16.52 -1.25
C SER A 51 -5.16 15.05 -0.95
N CYS A 52 -4.87 14.22 -1.96
CA CYS A 52 -4.72 12.79 -1.80
C CYS A 52 -3.40 12.42 -1.12
N THR A 53 -3.50 11.60 -0.07
CA THR A 53 -2.34 11.08 0.67
C THR A 53 -1.52 10.05 -0.12
N MET A 54 -2.10 9.46 -1.18
CA MET A 54 -1.41 8.58 -2.14
C MET A 54 -0.59 9.36 -3.17
N GLY A 55 -0.58 10.69 -3.08
CA GLY A 55 0.00 11.60 -4.05
C GLY A 55 -1.03 12.13 -5.03
N SER A 56 -0.70 13.24 -5.68
CA SER A 56 -1.37 13.73 -6.88
C SER A 56 -0.28 13.82 -7.92
N THR A 57 -0.15 12.82 -8.79
CA THR A 57 0.74 12.96 -9.94
C THR A 57 -0.11 13.12 -11.19
N ASN A 58 0.34 13.98 -12.10
CA ASN A 58 -0.32 14.17 -13.40
C ASN A 58 -0.02 13.01 -14.36
N ASP A 59 0.55 11.90 -13.88
CA ASP A 59 0.92 10.76 -14.69
C ASP A 59 -0.28 9.80 -14.84
N PRO A 60 -0.87 9.67 -16.05
CA PRO A 60 -2.00 8.78 -16.28
C PRO A 60 -1.66 7.31 -16.00
N SER A 61 -0.39 6.90 -16.06
CA SER A 61 0.03 5.53 -15.75
C SER A 61 0.02 5.18 -14.25
N SER A 62 -0.20 6.18 -13.39
CA SER A 62 -0.24 6.06 -11.92
C SER A 62 -1.65 6.07 -11.34
N VAL A 63 -2.66 6.22 -12.20
CA VAL A 63 -4.08 6.19 -11.80
C VAL A 63 -4.40 4.80 -11.25
N PHE A 64 -5.25 4.72 -10.22
CA PHE A 64 -5.71 3.45 -9.68
C PHE A 64 -6.95 2.97 -10.45
N ILE A 65 -7.06 1.66 -10.70
CA ILE A 65 -8.32 1.07 -11.18
C ILE A 65 -9.20 0.87 -9.95
N PHE A 66 -10.48 1.15 -10.11
CA PHE A 66 -11.46 0.89 -9.06
C PHE A 66 -12.28 -0.32 -9.47
N CYS A 67 -12.49 -1.24 -8.54
CA CYS A 67 -13.38 -2.35 -8.77
C CYS A 67 -14.82 -1.84 -8.69
N ASP A 68 -15.49 -1.77 -9.85
CA ASP A 68 -16.87 -1.27 -9.97
C ASP A 68 -17.89 -2.20 -9.27
N ASP A 69 -17.59 -3.49 -9.14
CA ASP A 69 -18.48 -4.47 -8.50
C ASP A 69 -18.72 -4.18 -7.01
N MET A 70 -17.72 -3.62 -6.31
CA MET A 70 -17.86 -3.21 -4.90
C MET A 70 -18.73 -1.94 -4.75
N VAL A 71 -18.86 -1.13 -5.80
CA VAL A 71 -19.72 0.06 -5.81
C VAL A 71 -21.20 -0.33 -5.82
N GLN A 72 -21.53 -1.48 -6.43
CA GLN A 72 -22.90 -1.98 -6.53
C GLN A 72 -23.38 -2.65 -5.23
N SER A 73 -22.47 -3.22 -4.42
CA SER A 73 -22.80 -3.86 -3.14
C SER A 73 -22.98 -2.88 -1.96
N GLY A 74 -22.83 -1.57 -2.20
CA GLY A 74 -22.92 -0.54 -1.16
C GLY A 74 -21.68 -0.43 -0.27
N ASP A 75 -20.61 -1.16 -0.59
CA ASP A 75 -19.33 -1.07 0.12
C ASP A 75 -18.44 0.04 -0.43
N GLN A 76 -17.51 0.52 0.41
CA GLN A 76 -16.57 1.56 0.01
C GLN A 76 -15.67 1.03 -1.12
N ALA A 77 -15.69 1.71 -2.26
CA ALA A 77 -14.88 1.35 -3.40
C ALA A 77 -13.39 1.27 -3.03
N CYS A 78 -12.81 0.10 -3.23
CA CYS A 78 -11.41 -0.15 -2.92
C CYS A 78 -10.53 0.28 -4.11
N PRO A 79 -9.43 1.02 -3.88
CA PRO A 79 -8.41 1.18 -4.90
C PRO A 79 -7.79 -0.19 -5.16
N CYS A 80 -8.07 -0.74 -6.34
CA CYS A 80 -7.45 -1.98 -6.79
C CYS A 80 -6.06 -1.57 -7.33
N PHE A 81 -4.99 -1.96 -6.60
CA PHE A 81 -3.61 -1.73 -7.07
C PHE A 81 -3.44 -2.43 -8.40
N ILE A 82 -3.03 -1.69 -9.43
CA ILE A 82 -2.91 -2.25 -10.78
C ILE A 82 -1.75 -3.24 -10.85
N ARG A 83 -0.73 -3.08 -10.00
CA ARG A 83 0.49 -3.90 -10.03
C ARG A 83 0.79 -4.42 -8.64
N ARG A 84 0.42 -5.67 -8.38
CA ARG A 84 0.77 -6.37 -7.14
C ARG A 84 1.77 -7.48 -7.45
N PHE A 85 2.95 -7.38 -6.87
CA PHE A 85 4.00 -8.40 -7.00
C PHE A 85 4.02 -9.26 -5.74
N PHE A 86 4.07 -10.58 -5.92
CA PHE A 86 4.27 -11.53 -4.83
C PHE A 86 5.64 -12.16 -4.99
N LEU A 87 6.48 -12.05 -3.97
CA LEU A 87 7.83 -12.61 -3.96
C LEU A 87 7.98 -13.61 -2.82
N PRO A 88 8.00 -14.93 -3.13
CA PRO A 88 8.27 -15.95 -2.14
C PRO A 88 9.77 -16.00 -1.78
N LEU A 89 10.13 -15.58 -0.57
CA LEU A 89 11.48 -15.68 -0.02
C LEU A 89 11.62 -16.94 0.83
N LYS A 90 11.69 -18.11 0.17
CA LYS A 90 11.71 -19.44 0.83
C LYS A 90 12.88 -19.70 1.77
N ARG A 91 13.96 -18.93 1.66
CA ARG A 91 15.17 -19.08 2.49
C ARG A 91 15.32 -17.97 3.51
N ALA A 92 14.51 -16.91 3.40
CA ALA A 92 14.64 -15.74 4.24
C ALA A 92 13.82 -15.94 5.51
N SER A 93 14.48 -15.80 6.65
CA SER A 93 13.83 -15.69 7.95
C SER A 93 13.37 -14.26 8.22
N ALA A 94 12.27 -14.10 8.95
CA ALA A 94 11.83 -12.79 9.46
C ALA A 94 12.83 -12.18 10.46
N GLY A 95 13.65 -13.03 11.10
CA GLY A 95 14.68 -12.66 12.06
C GLY A 95 16.03 -12.28 11.45
N PHE A 96 16.12 -11.97 10.15
CA PHE A 96 17.38 -11.73 9.46
C PHE A 96 18.22 -10.58 10.06
N ASP A 97 19.54 -10.68 9.91
CA ASP A 97 20.49 -9.66 10.36
C ASP A 97 20.82 -8.63 9.25
N LEU A 98 21.04 -7.38 9.65
CA LEU A 98 21.36 -6.28 8.75
C LEU A 98 22.79 -6.33 8.22
N SER A 99 23.72 -6.97 8.94
CA SER A 99 25.11 -7.07 8.51
C SER A 99 25.28 -8.06 7.34
N ASN A 100 24.39 -9.05 7.22
CA ASN A 100 24.49 -10.14 6.25
C ASN A 100 23.18 -10.41 5.51
N LEU A 101 22.75 -9.48 4.66
CA LEU A 101 21.51 -9.61 3.86
C LEU A 101 21.52 -10.77 2.84
N ARG A 102 22.71 -11.30 2.53
CA ARG A 102 22.87 -12.43 1.59
C ARG A 102 22.45 -13.75 2.22
N GLU A 103 22.53 -13.83 3.55
CA GLU A 103 21.96 -14.93 4.31
C GLU A 103 20.45 -14.96 4.14
N GLY A 104 19.92 -16.12 3.75
CA GLY A 104 18.51 -16.25 3.40
C GLY A 104 18.06 -15.49 2.15
N ARG A 105 18.96 -14.79 1.42
CA ARG A 105 18.68 -14.03 0.19
C ARG A 105 17.69 -12.89 0.37
N VAL A 106 17.76 -12.21 1.51
CA VAL A 106 16.96 -10.99 1.79
C VAL A 106 17.35 -9.84 0.85
N ASP A 107 18.61 -9.81 0.40
CA ASP A 107 19.11 -8.88 -0.62
C ASP A 107 18.27 -8.90 -1.91
N VAL A 108 17.79 -10.08 -2.32
CA VAL A 108 16.89 -10.23 -3.48
C VAL A 108 15.56 -9.52 -3.22
N GLY A 109 14.97 -9.69 -2.03
CA GLY A 109 13.74 -8.98 -1.64
C GLY A 109 13.91 -7.46 -1.70
N CYS A 110 15.04 -6.95 -1.20
CA CYS A 110 15.36 -5.53 -1.26
C CYS A 110 15.49 -5.01 -2.70
N ARG A 111 16.20 -5.74 -3.58
CA ARG A 111 16.30 -5.39 -5.01
C ARG A 111 14.96 -5.45 -5.74
N CYS A 112 14.09 -6.39 -5.39
CA CYS A 112 12.76 -6.47 -5.97
C CYS A 112 11.87 -5.30 -5.50
N ILE A 113 12.00 -4.84 -4.25
CA ILE A 113 11.34 -3.61 -3.80
C ILE A 113 11.81 -2.42 -4.62
N THR A 114 13.12 -2.26 -4.79
CA THR A 114 13.65 -1.11 -5.53
C THR A 114 13.23 -1.16 -7.00
N GLY A 115 13.34 -2.33 -7.64
CA GLY A 115 12.95 -2.53 -9.04
C GLY A 115 11.44 -2.42 -9.30
N SER A 116 10.60 -2.77 -8.33
CA SER A 116 9.13 -2.66 -8.47
C SER A 116 8.63 -1.24 -8.22
N LEU A 117 9.14 -0.55 -7.20
CA LEU A 117 8.60 0.74 -6.77
C LEU A 117 9.26 1.94 -7.45
N PHE A 118 10.57 1.94 -7.66
CA PHE A 118 11.27 3.15 -8.10
C PHE A 118 11.24 3.35 -9.62
N ARG A 119 11.22 4.63 -10.01
CA ARG A 119 11.52 5.14 -11.35
C ARG A 119 12.66 6.15 -11.23
N SER A 120 13.11 6.68 -12.35
CA SER A 120 14.21 7.65 -12.41
C SER A 120 13.96 8.92 -11.59
N GLN A 121 12.70 9.37 -11.46
CA GLN A 121 12.35 10.64 -10.80
C GLN A 121 11.17 10.55 -9.82
N SER A 122 10.61 9.35 -9.63
CA SER A 122 9.41 9.19 -8.82
C SER A 122 9.23 7.75 -8.35
N LEU A 123 8.26 7.54 -7.48
CA LEU A 123 7.83 6.23 -7.05
C LEU A 123 6.52 5.83 -7.76
N ARG A 124 6.34 4.54 -8.03
CA ARG A 124 5.09 3.99 -8.58
C ARG A 124 4.05 3.87 -7.47
N HIS A 125 3.17 4.86 -7.36
CA HIS A 125 2.15 4.91 -6.30
C HIS A 125 1.11 3.79 -6.40
N ASN A 126 0.83 3.30 -7.61
CA ASN A 126 -0.11 2.22 -7.90
C ASN A 126 0.53 0.81 -7.90
N THR A 127 1.71 0.67 -7.29
CA THR A 127 2.42 -0.61 -7.18
C THR A 127 2.53 -1.03 -5.72
N GLU A 128 2.29 -2.31 -5.46
CA GLU A 128 2.47 -2.97 -4.18
C GLU A 128 3.35 -4.21 -4.39
N ILE A 129 4.33 -4.43 -3.53
CA ILE A 129 5.13 -5.66 -3.51
C ILE A 129 4.97 -6.34 -2.16
N ARG A 130 4.72 -7.64 -2.18
CA ARG A 130 4.53 -8.49 -1.01
C ARG A 130 5.65 -9.50 -0.93
N LEU A 131 6.47 -9.38 0.10
CA LEU A 131 7.55 -10.30 0.41
C LEU A 131 7.03 -11.34 1.39
N CYS A 132 7.06 -12.61 1.00
CA CYS A 132 6.61 -13.70 1.84
C CYS A 132 7.83 -14.43 2.42
N PHE A 133 8.08 -14.27 3.71
CA PHE A 133 9.21 -14.90 4.40
C PHE A 133 8.88 -16.35 4.72
N GLY A 134 9.71 -17.25 4.21
CA GLY A 134 9.54 -18.68 4.36
C GLY A 134 10.48 -19.26 5.40
N ASP A 135 10.21 -19.03 6.69
CA ASP A 135 10.65 -19.97 7.73
C ASP A 135 9.73 -21.21 7.69
N VAL A 136 9.69 -21.88 6.53
CA VAL A 136 8.86 -23.07 6.31
C VAL A 136 9.63 -24.27 6.83
N GLY A 137 9.39 -24.58 8.11
CA GLY A 137 9.91 -25.77 8.77
C GLY A 137 9.29 -26.10 10.14
N ALA A 138 8.49 -25.21 10.73
CA ALA A 138 7.99 -25.35 12.12
C ALA A 138 6.46 -25.25 12.30
N GLY A 139 5.67 -25.27 11.22
CA GLY A 139 4.20 -25.24 11.32
C GLY A 139 3.60 -23.87 11.69
N GLU A 140 4.34 -22.78 11.52
CA GLU A 140 3.82 -21.41 11.67
C GLU A 140 3.44 -20.79 10.32
N ASP A 141 2.46 -19.87 10.34
CA ASP A 141 2.03 -19.10 9.18
C ASP A 141 3.18 -18.21 8.66
N PRO A 142 3.45 -18.20 7.33
CA PRO A 142 4.47 -17.35 6.76
C PRO A 142 4.15 -15.88 6.98
N LEU A 143 5.19 -15.12 7.29
CA LEU A 143 5.08 -13.68 7.48
C LEU A 143 5.09 -12.99 6.12
N VAL A 144 4.03 -12.23 5.81
CA VAL A 144 4.00 -11.39 4.61
C VAL A 144 4.23 -9.94 4.99
N VAL A 145 5.20 -9.32 4.31
CA VAL A 145 5.51 -7.90 4.41
C VAL A 145 5.15 -7.24 3.09
N SER A 146 4.11 -6.41 3.12
CA SER A 146 3.69 -5.59 1.99
C SER A 146 4.34 -4.21 2.04
N VAL A 147 4.88 -3.76 0.92
CA VAL A 147 5.38 -2.40 0.72
C VAL A 147 4.55 -1.73 -0.36
N SER A 148 3.79 -0.72 0.03
CA SER A 148 2.91 0.03 -0.87
C SER A 148 3.59 1.30 -1.35
N GLY A 149 3.70 1.45 -2.67
CA GLY A 149 4.30 2.64 -3.27
C GLY A 149 3.49 3.92 -3.06
N GLY A 150 2.17 3.83 -2.89
CA GLY A 150 1.33 5.00 -2.63
C GLY A 150 1.51 5.56 -1.22
N LEU A 151 1.80 4.69 -0.25
CA LEU A 151 1.89 5.04 1.17
C LEU A 151 3.32 5.36 1.61
N VAL A 152 4.31 4.66 1.07
CA VAL A 152 5.71 4.77 1.49
C VAL A 152 6.24 6.17 1.22
N ARG A 153 7.02 6.71 2.16
CA ARG A 153 7.67 8.02 2.06
C ARG A 153 9.12 7.91 2.50
N ASN A 154 10.01 8.68 1.87
CA ASN A 154 11.43 8.74 2.21
C ASN A 154 12.14 7.37 2.18
N LEU A 155 11.68 6.44 1.34
CA LEU A 155 12.42 5.21 1.04
C LEU A 155 13.51 5.56 0.02
N MET A 156 14.75 5.09 0.22
CA MET A 156 15.82 5.22 -0.77
C MET A 156 16.01 3.92 -1.55
N PRO A 157 16.47 3.98 -2.81
CA PRO A 157 16.67 2.81 -3.66
C PRO A 157 17.94 2.00 -3.29
N ASP A 158 18.32 2.01 -2.01
CA ASP A 158 19.49 1.31 -1.49
C ASP A 158 19.06 0.06 -0.72
N GLU A 159 19.78 -1.04 -0.92
CA GLU A 159 19.51 -2.32 -0.25
C GLU A 159 19.53 -2.17 1.28
N ASN A 160 20.53 -1.46 1.81
CA ASN A 160 20.70 -1.27 3.25
C ASN A 160 19.58 -0.43 3.88
N HIS A 161 19.09 0.59 3.17
CA HIS A 161 18.00 1.41 3.69
C HIS A 161 16.66 0.65 3.61
N CYS A 162 16.44 -0.11 2.53
CA CYS A 162 15.29 -0.99 2.41
C CYS A 162 15.28 -2.06 3.51
N SER A 163 16.38 -2.76 3.71
CA SER A 163 16.49 -3.83 4.71
C SER A 163 16.31 -3.31 6.13
N SER A 164 16.88 -2.16 6.46
CA SER A 164 16.70 -1.52 7.78
C SER A 164 15.23 -1.19 8.06
N ARG A 165 14.49 -0.66 7.08
CA ARG A 165 13.06 -0.35 7.23
C ARG A 165 12.19 -1.59 7.30
N LEU A 166 12.49 -2.62 6.52
CA LEU A 166 11.81 -3.90 6.61
C LEU A 166 12.00 -4.51 7.99
N LYS A 167 13.26 -4.62 8.44
CA LYS A 167 13.61 -5.19 9.73
C LYS A 167 12.92 -4.49 10.89
N HIS A 168 12.97 -3.15 10.91
CA HIS A 168 12.28 -2.36 11.93
C HIS A 168 10.76 -2.58 11.94
N SER A 169 10.13 -2.70 10.77
CA SER A 169 8.69 -2.93 10.65
C SER A 169 8.31 -4.35 11.11
N ILE A 170 9.13 -5.34 10.75
CA ILE A 170 8.97 -6.75 11.16
C ILE A 170 9.14 -6.88 12.67
N ASP A 171 10.20 -6.33 13.25
CA ASP A 171 10.48 -6.42 14.68
C ASP A 171 9.39 -5.76 15.52
N LYS A 172 8.85 -4.64 15.05
CA LYS A 172 7.71 -3.96 15.67
C LYS A 172 6.46 -4.84 15.62
N PHE A 173 6.19 -5.47 14.48
CA PHE A 173 5.06 -6.38 14.33
C PHE A 173 5.20 -7.63 15.21
N LEU A 174 6.36 -8.29 15.20
CA LEU A 174 6.61 -9.47 16.03
C LEU A 174 6.56 -9.14 17.53
N SER A 175 7.07 -7.98 17.94
CA SER A 175 6.93 -7.49 19.31
C SER A 175 5.47 -7.27 19.72
N SER A 176 4.62 -6.85 18.77
CA SER A 176 3.18 -6.66 19.04
C SER A 176 2.39 -7.96 19.19
N LEU A 177 2.93 -9.09 18.69
CA LEU A 177 2.32 -10.41 18.80
C LEU A 177 2.69 -11.15 20.10
N ARG A 178 3.76 -10.74 20.79
CA ARG A 178 4.17 -11.40 22.04
C ARG A 178 3.21 -11.02 23.17
N PRO A 179 2.63 -11.99 23.89
CA PRO A 179 1.78 -11.69 25.05
C PRO A 179 2.61 -10.97 26.11
N ALA A 180 1.97 -10.04 26.83
CA ALA A 180 2.57 -9.24 27.89
C ALA A 180 2.88 -10.11 29.14
N SER A 181 3.83 -11.04 29.04
CA SER A 181 4.33 -11.81 30.17
C SER A 181 5.80 -11.50 30.41
N SER A 182 6.03 -10.74 31.48
CA SER A 182 7.32 -10.43 32.14
C SER A 182 8.44 -9.87 31.26
N GLU A 183 8.38 -8.57 30.97
CA GLU A 183 9.62 -7.80 30.84
C GLU A 183 9.68 -6.78 31.99
N ASN A 184 10.52 -7.11 32.98
CA ASN A 184 11.23 -6.11 33.76
C ASN A 184 12.14 -5.37 32.77
N ALA A 185 11.63 -4.34 32.11
CA ALA A 185 12.44 -3.47 31.29
C ALA A 185 12.91 -2.30 32.15
N ASP A 186 14.23 -2.17 32.28
CA ASP A 186 14.90 -0.93 32.63
C ASP A 186 14.49 0.16 31.62
N VAL A 187 13.32 0.74 31.80
CA VAL A 187 12.88 1.89 31.01
C VAL A 187 13.76 3.04 31.43
N ALA A 188 14.88 3.21 30.72
CA ALA A 188 15.71 4.39 30.84
C ALA A 188 14.78 5.62 30.77
N LYS A 189 14.85 6.50 31.77
CA LYS A 189 14.04 7.72 31.83
C LYS A 189 14.41 8.62 30.64
N ILE A 190 13.73 8.43 29.52
CA ILE A 190 13.88 9.25 28.32
C ILE A 190 13.02 10.50 28.51
N SER A 191 13.56 11.67 28.16
CA SER A 191 12.78 12.92 28.14
C SER A 191 11.56 12.79 27.22
N LYS A 192 10.41 13.30 27.66
CA LYS A 192 9.15 13.33 26.88
C LYS A 192 9.31 13.89 25.46
N GLN A 193 10.27 14.81 25.25
CA GLN A 193 10.59 15.34 23.94
C GLN A 193 11.30 14.30 23.05
N LYS A 194 12.25 13.55 23.60
CA LYS A 194 13.02 12.51 22.89
C LYS A 194 12.13 11.31 22.57
N GLU A 195 11.18 10.97 23.45
CA GLU A 195 10.16 9.95 23.21
C GLU A 195 9.26 10.32 22.01
N ARG A 196 8.75 11.57 21.96
CA ARG A 196 7.95 12.06 20.83
C ARG A 196 8.72 12.03 19.51
N GLN A 197 10.01 12.39 19.54
CA GLN A 197 10.87 12.33 18.35
C GLN A 197 11.09 10.89 17.87
N LEU A 198 11.32 9.95 18.78
CA LEU A 198 11.48 8.54 18.44
C LEU A 198 10.19 7.96 17.84
N ALA A 199 9.04 8.22 18.47
CA ALA A 199 7.74 7.78 17.96
C ALA A 199 7.43 8.34 16.56
N ALA A 200 7.78 9.61 16.30
CA ALA A 200 7.63 10.22 14.97
C ALA A 200 8.54 9.55 13.93
N LYS A 201 9.79 9.24 14.30
CA LYS A 201 10.74 8.52 13.44
C LYS A 201 10.27 7.09 13.14
N ASP A 202 9.76 6.39 14.13
CA ASP A 202 9.22 5.03 13.98
C ASP A 202 7.98 5.03 13.08
N ALA A 203 7.06 5.98 13.29
CA ALA A 203 5.90 6.15 12.43
C ALA A 203 6.29 6.43 10.97
N GLN A 204 7.33 7.23 10.75
CA GLN A 204 7.87 7.49 9.42
C GLN A 204 8.50 6.24 8.80
N ASN A 205 9.26 5.47 9.58
CA ASN A 205 9.94 4.25 9.12
C ASN A 205 8.98 3.11 8.78
N CYS A 206 7.86 2.99 9.49
CA CYS A 206 6.85 1.97 9.22
C CYS A 206 5.85 2.40 8.13
N ARG A 207 5.84 3.68 7.73
CA ARG A 207 4.83 4.21 6.82
C ARG A 207 4.86 3.48 5.47
N GLY A 208 3.71 2.88 5.12
CA GLY A 208 3.53 2.16 3.86
C GLY A 208 4.12 0.75 3.83
N ILE A 209 4.62 0.26 4.97
CA ILE A 209 5.05 -1.12 5.16
C ILE A 209 4.07 -1.76 6.14
N THR A 210 3.40 -2.83 5.72
CA THR A 210 2.45 -3.56 6.57
C THR A 210 2.86 -5.01 6.66
N CYS A 211 2.87 -5.55 7.87
CA CYS A 211 3.17 -6.95 8.13
C CYS A 211 1.88 -7.67 8.51
N ILE A 212 1.62 -8.82 7.91
CA ILE A 212 0.44 -9.65 8.18
C ILE A 212 0.83 -11.13 8.22
N ARG A 213 0.06 -11.92 8.97
CA ARG A 213 -0.04 -13.37 8.84
C ARG A 213 -1.45 -13.66 8.34
N SER A 214 -1.61 -14.37 7.22
CA SER A 214 -2.92 -14.58 6.59
C SER A 214 -2.95 -15.87 5.76
N ASP A 215 -3.95 -16.71 6.00
CA ASP A 215 -4.18 -17.97 5.28
C ASP A 215 -4.29 -17.80 3.76
N LEU A 216 -4.86 -16.67 3.31
CA LEU A 216 -5.00 -16.40 1.88
C LEU A 216 -3.65 -16.15 1.20
N GLU A 217 -2.79 -15.39 1.88
CA GLU A 217 -1.42 -15.15 1.41
C GLU A 217 -0.60 -16.44 1.46
N ASN A 218 -0.87 -17.32 2.42
CA ASN A 218 -0.28 -18.66 2.50
C ASN A 218 -0.66 -19.48 1.27
N ALA A 219 -1.93 -19.48 0.86
CA ALA A 219 -2.38 -20.19 -0.33
C ALA A 219 -1.71 -19.68 -1.61
N VAL A 220 -1.53 -18.36 -1.75
CA VAL A 220 -0.81 -17.75 -2.88
C VAL A 220 0.67 -18.15 -2.85
N TYR A 221 1.30 -18.09 -1.68
CA TYR A 221 2.68 -18.51 -1.48
C TYR A 221 2.88 -19.98 -1.87
N ASP A 222 1.99 -20.86 -1.41
CA ASP A 222 2.04 -22.29 -1.69
C ASP A 222 1.82 -22.59 -3.17
N ALA A 223 0.87 -21.92 -3.82
CA ALA A 223 0.63 -22.05 -5.26
C ALA A 223 1.86 -21.63 -6.09
N LEU A 224 2.48 -20.49 -5.75
CA LEU A 224 3.71 -20.02 -6.39
C LEU A 224 4.89 -20.96 -6.10
N SER A 225 4.98 -21.46 -4.85
CA SER A 225 6.02 -22.38 -4.41
C SER A 225 5.94 -23.72 -5.12
N TYR A 226 4.73 -24.25 -5.33
CA TYR A 226 4.43 -25.49 -6.04
C TYR A 226 4.78 -25.38 -7.54
N LYS A 227 4.35 -24.31 -8.22
CA LYS A 227 4.69 -24.07 -9.64
C LYS A 227 6.21 -24.01 -9.86
N MET A 228 6.98 -23.45 -8.92
CA MET A 228 8.46 -23.46 -9.01
C MET A 228 9.09 -24.84 -8.81
N LYS A 229 8.48 -25.76 -8.06
CA LYS A 229 8.98 -27.14 -7.90
C LYS A 229 8.67 -28.02 -9.12
N SER A 230 7.59 -27.71 -9.85
CA SER A 230 7.18 -28.49 -11.04
C SER A 230 8.03 -28.26 -12.30
N LYS A 231 8.95 -27.29 -12.30
CA LYS A 231 9.87 -27.02 -13.42
C LYS A 231 11.29 -27.50 -13.09
N GLU A 232 11.51 -28.81 -13.19
CA GLU A 232 12.67 -29.51 -13.79
C GLU A 232 12.90 -30.92 -13.18
N PRO A 233 13.35 -31.94 -13.96
CA PRO A 233 13.34 -32.08 -15.43
C PRO A 233 12.74 -33.41 -15.91
N ASP A 234 12.02 -33.38 -17.05
CA ASP A 234 12.06 -34.42 -18.10
C ASP A 234 11.08 -34.02 -19.22
N ALA A 235 11.52 -33.20 -20.17
CA ALA A 235 11.07 -33.20 -21.57
C ALA A 235 11.83 -32.13 -22.38
N GLN A 236 12.68 -32.63 -23.27
CA GLN A 236 13.26 -32.05 -24.49
C GLN A 236 12.93 -30.58 -24.85
N MET A 237 14.03 -29.81 -24.94
CA MET A 237 14.27 -28.61 -25.76
C MET A 237 13.21 -28.28 -26.83
N GLN A 238 12.47 -27.19 -26.62
CA GLN A 238 12.25 -26.16 -27.63
C GLN A 238 12.38 -24.79 -26.95
N HIS A 239 13.24 -23.93 -27.52
CA HIS A 239 13.48 -22.58 -27.05
C HIS A 239 12.21 -21.72 -27.21
N GLU A 240 11.62 -21.32 -26.09
CA GLU A 240 10.76 -20.12 -26.02
C GLU A 240 11.41 -19.11 -25.05
N PRO A 241 11.38 -17.80 -25.38
CA PRO A 241 12.00 -16.79 -24.54
C PRO A 241 11.28 -16.72 -23.19
N ALA A 242 12.06 -16.65 -22.11
CA ALA A 242 11.59 -16.62 -20.72
C ALA A 242 10.48 -15.58 -20.50
N SER A 243 9.22 -16.00 -20.62
CA SER A 243 8.08 -15.19 -20.26
C SER A 243 8.01 -15.12 -18.74
N VAL A 244 8.37 -13.97 -18.18
CA VAL A 244 8.05 -13.62 -16.80
C VAL A 244 6.52 -13.70 -16.67
N ALA A 245 6.01 -14.77 -16.07
CA ALA A 245 4.58 -14.96 -15.91
C ALA A 245 4.07 -13.99 -14.84
N MET A 246 3.39 -12.94 -15.26
CA MET A 246 2.59 -12.08 -14.39
C MET A 246 1.35 -12.87 -13.98
N VAL A 247 1.25 -13.27 -12.72
CA VAL A 247 0.02 -13.84 -12.17
C VAL A 247 -0.82 -12.67 -11.66
N GLU A 248 -1.87 -12.32 -12.40
CA GLU A 248 -2.89 -11.41 -11.91
C GLU A 248 -3.74 -12.17 -10.87
N LEU A 249 -3.81 -11.62 -9.66
CA LEU A 249 -4.58 -12.19 -8.55
C LEU A 249 -5.70 -11.22 -8.17
N HIS A 250 -6.91 -11.75 -8.06
CA HIS A 250 -8.08 -11.02 -7.57
C HIS A 250 -7.83 -10.55 -6.11
N PRO A 251 -8.49 -9.49 -5.61
CA PRO A 251 -8.38 -9.04 -4.22
C PRO A 251 -8.68 -10.13 -3.17
N GLN A 252 -9.39 -11.19 -3.57
CA GLN A 252 -9.72 -12.37 -2.76
C GLN A 252 -8.77 -13.56 -3.01
N GLY A 253 -7.64 -13.35 -3.70
CA GLY A 253 -6.55 -14.32 -3.87
C GLY A 253 -6.80 -15.48 -4.85
N ALA A 254 -7.87 -15.45 -5.63
CA ALA A 254 -8.09 -16.41 -6.72
C ALA A 254 -7.26 -16.03 -7.98
N PRO A 255 -6.70 -17.02 -8.70
CA PRO A 255 -6.07 -16.80 -10.01
C PRO A 255 -7.10 -16.37 -11.06
N VAL A 256 -6.79 -15.31 -11.80
CA VAL A 256 -7.68 -14.68 -12.80
C VAL A 256 -8.12 -15.63 -13.93
N GLU A 257 -7.37 -16.72 -14.17
CA GLU A 257 -7.69 -17.75 -15.17
C GLU A 257 -9.05 -18.43 -14.94
N ALA A 258 -9.61 -18.38 -13.72
CA ALA A 258 -10.95 -18.91 -13.42
C ALA A 258 -12.11 -18.00 -13.86
N PHE A 259 -11.84 -16.78 -14.35
CA PHE A 259 -12.86 -15.78 -14.72
C PHE A 259 -13.02 -15.61 -16.24
N LEU A 260 -12.18 -16.27 -17.05
CA LEU A 260 -12.25 -16.23 -18.52
C LEU A 260 -12.92 -17.48 -19.13
N GLN A 261 -13.74 -18.20 -18.35
CA GLN A 261 -14.69 -19.19 -18.87
C GLN A 261 -16.12 -18.71 -18.69
#